data_AF-A0A1F3XTI8-F1
#
_entry.id   AF-A0A1F3XTI8-F1
#
_cell.length_a   1.000
_cell.length_b   1.000
_cell.length_c   1.000
_cell.angle_alpha   90.00
_cell.angle_beta   90.00
_cell.angle_gamma   90.00
#
_symmetry.space_group_name_H-M   'P 1'
#
loop_
_entity.id
_entity.type
_entity.pdbx_description
1 polymer ?
#
loop_
_entity_poly.entity_id
_entity_poly.type
_entity_poly.pdbx_seq_one_letter_code
_entity_poly.pdbx_strand_id
1 'polypeptide(L)'
;MQYGNLQLIARLSGLSMSDVAKKAGISRQAVSLWGKHKAPSIRSRNLIMLCKNLGVGPDDLLAPLPLLGEDQKLQKRDLEAMLLWDLLYKNLEDFVVALVKGNHSAIARLVQTQGLFKSASMLGRGVWKKFEKYKKYIHPVRRKELEILWQTQKNLGLI
;
A
#
# COMPACT_ATOMS: atom_id res chain seq x y z
N MET A 1 8.56 -18.24 -2.84
CA MET A 1 8.56 -16.83 -2.42
C MET A 1 7.88 -16.00 -3.50
N GLN A 2 6.78 -15.31 -3.18
CA GLN A 2 6.14 -14.43 -4.15
C GLN A 2 6.94 -13.13 -4.24
N TYR A 3 7.56 -12.89 -5.39
CA TYR A 3 8.36 -11.70 -5.71
C TYR A 3 7.62 -10.35 -5.45
N GLY A 4 6.29 -10.40 -5.32
CA GLY A 4 5.43 -9.24 -5.03
C GLY A 4 5.78 -8.49 -3.74
N ASN A 5 6.09 -9.17 -2.65
CA ASN A 5 6.40 -8.52 -1.36
C ASN A 5 7.67 -7.68 -1.44
N LEU A 6 8.74 -8.25 -2.01
CA LEU A 6 10.00 -7.56 -2.16
C LEU A 6 9.85 -6.32 -3.07
N GLN A 7 9.10 -6.45 -4.16
CA GLN A 7 8.82 -5.31 -5.04
C GLN A 7 8.02 -4.22 -4.31
N LEU A 8 7.01 -4.59 -3.53
CA LEU A 8 6.20 -3.64 -2.77
C LEU A 8 7.04 -2.91 -1.72
N ILE A 9 7.81 -3.65 -0.91
CA ILE A 9 8.69 -3.08 0.12
C ILE A 9 9.75 -2.17 -0.51
N ALA A 10 10.35 -2.58 -1.62
CA ALA A 10 11.31 -1.76 -2.35
C ALA A 10 10.67 -0.45 -2.82
N ARG A 11 9.45 -0.50 -3.40
CA ARG A 11 8.73 0.69 -3.86
C ARG A 11 8.30 1.61 -2.73
N LEU A 12 7.87 1.05 -1.59
CA LEU A 12 7.57 1.81 -0.37
C LEU A 12 8.83 2.52 0.16
N SER A 13 9.97 1.85 0.07
CA SER A 13 11.28 2.39 0.48
C SER A 13 11.93 3.31 -0.58
N GLY A 14 11.27 3.53 -1.73
CA GLY A 14 11.81 4.34 -2.83
C GLY A 14 13.04 3.71 -3.53
N LEU A 15 13.26 2.41 -3.38
CA LEU A 15 14.40 1.69 -3.91
C LEU A 15 14.13 1.16 -5.32
N SER A 16 15.11 1.31 -6.21
CA SER A 16 15.11 0.62 -7.50
C SER A 16 15.54 -0.84 -7.34
N MET A 17 15.26 -1.68 -8.34
CA MET A 17 15.77 -3.07 -8.35
C MET A 17 17.30 -3.13 -8.35
N SER A 18 17.98 -2.09 -8.84
CA SER A 18 19.44 -1.97 -8.75
C SER A 18 19.89 -1.75 -7.31
N ASP A 19 19.13 -0.98 -6.53
CA ASP A 19 19.43 -0.72 -5.12
C ASP A 19 19.15 -1.94 -4.25
N VAL A 20 18.09 -2.69 -4.57
CA VAL A 20 17.81 -4.00 -3.97
C VAL A 20 18.96 -4.96 -4.21
N ALA A 21 19.50 -5.02 -5.43
CA ALA A 21 20.64 -5.86 -5.78
C ALA A 21 21.90 -5.48 -4.95
N LYS A 22 22.20 -4.18 -4.85
CA LYS A 22 23.29 -3.66 -4.02
C LYS A 22 23.10 -4.04 -2.54
N LYS A 23 21.91 -3.84 -1.98
CA LYS A 23 21.59 -4.19 -0.58
C LYS A 23 21.62 -5.69 -0.31
N ALA A 24 21.29 -6.53 -1.29
CA ALA A 24 21.39 -7.98 -1.18
C ALA A 24 22.80 -8.54 -1.49
N GLY A 25 23.73 -7.70 -1.95
CA GLY A 25 25.10 -8.12 -2.31
C GLY A 25 25.16 -9.01 -3.56
N ILE A 26 24.25 -8.82 -4.51
CA ILE A 26 24.13 -9.65 -5.72
C ILE A 26 23.99 -8.81 -6.99
N SER A 27 24.08 -9.46 -8.16
CA SER A 27 23.89 -8.80 -9.45
C SER A 27 22.42 -8.44 -9.71
N ARG A 28 22.19 -7.40 -10.52
CA ARG A 28 20.85 -6.98 -10.96
C ARG A 28 20.13 -8.09 -11.75
N GLN A 29 20.89 -8.90 -12.49
CA GLN A 29 20.38 -10.06 -13.23
C GLN A 29 19.86 -11.13 -12.27
N ALA A 30 20.57 -11.40 -11.16
CA ALA A 30 20.12 -12.35 -10.14
C ALA A 30 18.80 -11.90 -9.49
N VAL A 31 18.64 -10.61 -9.18
CA VAL A 31 17.36 -10.06 -8.69
C VAL A 31 16.26 -10.18 -9.73
N SER A 32 16.55 -9.96 -11.02
CA SER A 32 15.56 -10.12 -12.09
C SER A 32 15.08 -11.57 -12.24
N LEU A 33 15.91 -12.56 -11.93
CA LEU A 33 15.55 -13.97 -11.98
C LEU A 33 14.56 -14.34 -10.88
N TRP A 34 14.59 -13.64 -9.73
CA TRP A 34 13.63 -13.86 -8.63
C TRP A 34 12.17 -13.63 -9.04
N GLY A 35 11.93 -12.76 -10.03
CA GLY A 35 10.59 -12.47 -10.54
C GLY A 35 10.11 -13.37 -11.68
N LYS A 36 11.03 -14.06 -12.37
CA LYS A 36 10.72 -14.85 -13.58
C LYS A 36 10.53 -16.34 -13.33
N HIS A 37 11.16 -16.89 -12.29
CA HIS A 37 11.06 -18.32 -11.98
C HIS A 37 10.31 -18.54 -10.66
N LYS A 38 9.49 -19.60 -10.60
CA LYS A 38 8.81 -20.04 -9.36
C LYS A 38 9.77 -20.38 -8.21
N ALA A 39 11.09 -20.52 -8.47
CA ALA A 39 12.13 -20.45 -7.44
C ALA A 39 13.55 -20.45 -8.03
N PRO A 40 14.26 -19.32 -8.10
CA PRO A 40 15.65 -19.30 -7.69
C PRO A 40 15.62 -19.18 -6.16
N SER A 41 16.00 -20.25 -5.46
CA SER A 41 16.11 -20.21 -3.99
C SER A 41 17.02 -19.05 -3.60
N ILE A 42 16.45 -18.02 -2.97
CA ILE A 42 17.25 -16.93 -2.40
C ILE A 42 18.14 -17.58 -1.34
N ARG A 43 19.45 -17.55 -1.55
CA ARG A 43 20.40 -18.05 -0.55
C ARG A 43 20.16 -17.32 0.77
N SER A 44 20.10 -18.06 1.88
CA SER A 44 19.79 -17.52 3.21
C SER A 44 20.66 -16.32 3.59
N ARG A 45 21.94 -16.33 3.20
CA ARG A 45 22.86 -15.17 3.38
C ARG A 45 22.35 -13.89 2.71
N ASN A 46 21.86 -13.98 1.48
CA ASN A 46 21.39 -12.82 0.72
C ASN A 46 20.08 -12.29 1.29
N LEU A 47 19.20 -13.20 1.75
CA LEU A 47 17.96 -12.83 2.43
C LEU A 47 18.25 -12.08 3.74
N ILE A 48 19.16 -12.62 4.58
CA ILE A 48 19.55 -11.99 5.85
C ILE A 48 20.14 -10.60 5.61
N MET A 49 21.04 -10.46 4.62
CA MET A 49 21.60 -9.15 4.25
C MET A 49 20.53 -8.16 3.80
N LEU A 50 19.59 -8.63 2.97
CA LEU A 50 18.50 -7.80 2.47
C LEU A 50 17.56 -7.36 3.60
N CYS A 51 17.16 -8.27 4.48
CA CYS A 51 16.37 -7.98 5.68
C CYS A 51 17.06 -6.96 6.58
N LYS A 52 18.35 -7.15 6.89
CA LYS A 52 19.14 -6.22 7.70
C LYS A 52 19.22 -4.83 7.06
N ASN A 53 19.41 -4.76 5.74
CA ASN A 53 19.56 -3.50 5.02
C ASN A 53 18.23 -2.79 4.70
N LEU A 54 17.10 -3.49 4.81
CA LEU A 54 15.75 -2.95 4.66
C LEU A 54 15.05 -2.70 6.01
N GLY A 55 15.59 -3.24 7.12
CA GLY A 55 14.98 -3.12 8.44
C GLY A 55 13.67 -3.92 8.59
N VAL A 56 13.50 -5.00 7.83
CA VAL A 56 12.31 -5.87 7.86
C VAL A 56 12.69 -7.28 8.24
N GLY A 57 11.79 -7.98 8.93
CA GLY A 57 11.98 -9.39 9.27
C GLY A 57 12.00 -10.28 8.03
N PRO A 58 12.64 -11.46 8.09
CA PRO A 58 12.55 -12.46 7.02
C PRO A 58 11.11 -12.90 6.79
N ASP A 59 10.30 -12.98 7.85
CA ASP A 59 8.88 -13.34 7.75
C ASP A 59 8.06 -12.30 6.99
N ASP A 60 8.29 -11.00 7.20
CA ASP A 60 7.60 -9.93 6.45
C ASP A 60 7.92 -9.99 4.95
N LEU A 61 9.15 -10.39 4.62
CA LEU A 61 9.61 -10.51 3.23
C LEU A 61 9.08 -11.78 2.56
N LEU A 62 8.90 -12.86 3.32
CA LEU A 62 8.54 -14.19 2.84
C LEU A 62 7.05 -14.51 2.90
N ALA A 63 6.32 -13.92 3.84
CA ALA A 63 4.90 -14.15 4.04
C ALA A 63 4.13 -13.77 2.76
N PRO A 64 3.20 -14.58 2.27
CA PRO A 64 2.35 -14.15 1.17
C PRO A 64 1.58 -12.90 1.61
N LEU A 65 1.51 -11.87 0.75
CA LEU A 65 0.57 -10.77 0.98
C LEU A 65 -0.83 -11.39 1.15
N PRO A 66 -1.63 -10.94 2.14
CA PRO A 66 -2.93 -11.53 2.46
C PRO A 66 -4.00 -11.43 1.35
N LEU A 67 -3.61 -11.04 0.13
CA LEU A 67 -4.45 -10.83 -1.05
C LEU A 67 -4.09 -11.77 -2.22
N LEU A 68 -3.23 -12.78 -2.03
CA LEU A 68 -2.66 -13.60 -3.12
C LEU A 68 -3.06 -15.09 -3.11
N GLY A 69 -4.02 -15.51 -2.29
CA GLY A 69 -4.68 -16.82 -2.36
C GLY A 69 -5.79 -16.90 -3.42
N GLU A 70 -6.21 -18.11 -3.85
CA GLU A 70 -7.27 -18.31 -4.86
C GLU A 70 -8.61 -17.67 -4.43
N ASP A 71 -9.07 -17.89 -3.19
CA ASP A 71 -10.26 -17.24 -2.62
C ASP A 71 -10.11 -15.71 -2.48
N GLN A 72 -8.87 -15.24 -2.44
CA GLN A 72 -8.53 -13.83 -2.30
C GLN A 72 -8.41 -13.13 -3.66
N LYS A 73 -8.37 -13.85 -4.79
CA LYS A 73 -8.40 -13.24 -6.13
C LYS A 73 -9.73 -12.57 -6.44
N LEU A 74 -10.84 -13.17 -6.01
CA LEU A 74 -12.17 -12.54 -6.11
C LEU A 74 -12.21 -11.26 -5.26
N GLN A 75 -11.76 -11.35 -4.01
CA GLN A 75 -11.68 -10.17 -3.13
C GLN A 75 -10.77 -9.08 -3.71
N LYS A 76 -9.64 -9.44 -4.32
CA LYS A 76 -8.75 -8.50 -5.00
C LYS A 76 -9.46 -7.79 -6.16
N ARG A 77 -10.19 -8.52 -7.00
CA ARG A 77 -10.97 -7.93 -8.10
C ARG A 77 -12.07 -6.99 -7.60
N ASP A 78 -12.77 -7.36 -6.55
CA ASP A 78 -13.81 -6.52 -5.95
C ASP A 78 -13.20 -5.21 -5.38
N LEU A 79 -12.05 -5.32 -4.72
CA LEU A 79 -11.29 -4.17 -4.23
C LEU A 79 -10.79 -3.30 -5.38
N GLU A 80 -10.29 -3.88 -6.47
CA GLU A 80 -9.87 -3.15 -7.66
C GLU A 80 -11.05 -2.41 -8.30
N ALA A 81 -12.19 -3.07 -8.47
CA ALA A 81 -13.40 -2.45 -9.01
C ALA A 81 -13.89 -1.29 -8.13
N MET A 82 -13.83 -1.44 -6.81
CA MET A 82 -14.30 -0.41 -5.88
C MET A 82 -13.31 0.76 -5.73
N LEU A 83 -12.00 0.51 -5.69
CA LEU A 83 -10.99 1.53 -5.38
C LEU A 83 -10.39 2.16 -6.63
N LEU A 84 -10.31 1.42 -7.73
CA LEU A 84 -9.57 1.78 -8.94
C LEU A 84 -10.47 2.01 -10.17
N TRP A 85 -11.78 2.24 -9.97
CA TRP A 85 -12.75 2.43 -11.04
C TRP A 85 -12.41 3.56 -12.03
N ASP A 86 -11.62 4.56 -11.61
CA ASP A 86 -11.21 5.70 -12.43
C ASP A 86 -9.81 5.53 -13.05
N LEU A 87 -9.15 4.38 -12.84
CA LEU A 87 -7.82 4.07 -13.34
C LEU A 87 -6.72 5.05 -12.91
N LEU A 88 -6.94 5.84 -11.85
CA LEU A 88 -5.92 6.78 -11.33
C LEU A 88 -4.67 6.04 -10.82
N TYR A 89 -4.84 4.80 -10.38
CA TYR A 89 -3.76 3.90 -10.00
C TYR A 89 -3.88 2.61 -10.81
N LYS A 90 -2.74 2.06 -11.25
CA LYS A 90 -2.71 0.92 -12.17
C LYS A 90 -3.17 -0.38 -11.52
N ASN A 91 -2.94 -0.52 -10.22
CA ASN A 91 -3.28 -1.69 -9.42
C ASN A 91 -3.35 -1.30 -7.93
N LEU A 92 -3.78 -2.25 -7.07
CA LEU A 92 -3.93 -2.00 -5.63
C LEU A 92 -2.59 -1.68 -4.98
N GLU A 93 -1.49 -2.27 -5.45
CA GLU A 93 -0.16 -2.04 -4.92
C GLU A 93 0.26 -0.56 -5.12
N ASP A 94 0.01 0.01 -6.30
CA ASP A 94 0.24 1.43 -6.60
C ASP A 94 -0.60 2.33 -5.69
N PHE A 95 -1.86 1.95 -5.47
CA PHE A 95 -2.76 2.68 -4.59
C PHE A 95 -2.28 2.66 -3.13
N VAL A 96 -1.88 1.49 -2.61
CA VAL A 96 -1.32 1.35 -1.26
C VAL A 96 -0.05 2.18 -1.11
N VAL A 97 0.85 2.14 -2.09
CA VAL A 97 2.06 2.98 -2.06
C VAL A 97 1.69 4.46 -2.01
N ALA A 98 0.67 4.90 -2.75
CA ALA A 98 0.20 6.29 -2.71
C ALA A 98 -0.42 6.66 -1.35
N LEU A 99 -1.16 5.74 -0.71
CA LEU A 99 -1.69 5.92 0.64
C LEU A 99 -0.58 6.10 1.68
N VAL A 100 0.43 5.23 1.66
CA VAL A 100 1.57 5.30 2.60
C VAL A 100 2.36 6.60 2.41
N LYS A 101 2.51 7.06 1.16
CA LYS A 101 3.13 8.37 0.86
C LYS A 101 2.27 9.56 1.26
N GLY A 102 1.06 9.34 1.77
CA GLY A 102 0.16 10.41 2.20
C GLY A 102 -0.44 11.22 1.05
N ASN A 103 -0.55 10.64 -0.14
CA ASN A 103 -1.16 11.32 -1.28
C ASN A 103 -2.64 11.62 -0.97
N HIS A 104 -3.00 12.90 -1.01
CA HIS A 104 -4.35 13.37 -0.72
C HIS A 104 -5.42 12.74 -1.62
N SER A 105 -5.14 12.52 -2.91
CA SER A 105 -6.09 11.87 -3.81
C SER A 105 -6.35 10.41 -3.41
N ALA A 106 -5.30 9.69 -3.00
CA ALA A 106 -5.41 8.30 -2.55
C ALA A 106 -6.24 8.22 -1.25
N ILE A 107 -5.93 9.08 -0.28
CA ILE A 107 -6.67 9.15 0.99
C ILE A 107 -8.14 9.50 0.73
N ALA A 108 -8.41 10.47 -0.13
CA ALA A 108 -9.77 10.85 -0.50
C ALA A 108 -10.53 9.68 -1.14
N ARG A 109 -9.89 8.88 -2.00
CA ARG A 109 -10.51 7.68 -2.59
C ARG A 109 -10.85 6.63 -1.55
N LEU A 110 -9.94 6.36 -0.60
CA LEU A 110 -10.22 5.42 0.48
C LEU A 110 -11.39 5.93 1.35
N VAL A 111 -11.39 7.21 1.68
CA VAL A 111 -12.46 7.85 2.49
C VAL A 111 -13.79 7.88 1.75
N GLN A 112 -13.80 8.11 0.44
CA GLN A 112 -15.01 8.10 -0.37
C GLN A 112 -15.68 6.72 -0.37
N THR A 113 -14.88 5.65 -0.49
CA THR A 113 -15.37 4.28 -0.60
C THR A 113 -15.68 3.64 0.76
N GLN A 114 -14.81 3.84 1.75
CA GLN A 114 -14.91 3.17 3.07
C GLN A 114 -15.47 4.07 4.18
N GLY A 115 -15.59 5.39 3.94
CA GLY A 115 -15.95 6.36 4.96
C GLY A 115 -14.77 6.79 5.85
N LEU A 116 -14.99 7.82 6.67
CA LEU A 116 -13.94 8.43 7.51
C LEU A 116 -13.46 7.51 8.63
N PHE A 117 -14.37 6.83 9.34
CA PHE A 117 -14.01 5.97 10.47
C PHE A 117 -13.12 4.79 10.06
N LYS A 118 -13.54 4.04 9.05
CA LYS A 118 -12.77 2.88 8.56
C LYS A 118 -11.46 3.30 7.92
N SER A 119 -11.43 4.43 7.22
CA SER A 119 -10.17 4.96 6.69
C SER A 119 -9.22 5.40 7.81
N ALA A 120 -9.74 5.99 8.89
CA ALA A 120 -8.95 6.41 10.04
C ALA A 120 -8.46 5.23 10.89
N SER A 121 -9.20 4.10 10.95
CA SER A 121 -8.68 2.89 11.59
C SER A 121 -7.53 2.26 10.78
N MET A 122 -7.57 2.38 9.45
CA MET A 122 -6.52 1.88 8.56
C MET A 122 -5.27 2.77 8.51
N LEU A 123 -5.44 4.10 8.39
CA LEU A 123 -4.33 5.06 8.17
C LEU A 123 -4.00 5.93 9.39
N GLY A 124 -4.75 5.75 10.48
CA GLY A 124 -4.61 6.51 11.72
C GLY A 124 -5.33 7.87 11.71
N ARG A 125 -5.20 8.60 12.83
CA ARG A 125 -5.88 9.89 13.08
C ARG A 125 -5.50 11.00 12.09
N GLY A 126 -4.44 10.82 11.30
CA GLY A 126 -4.05 11.77 10.25
C GLY A 126 -5.13 11.99 9.19
N VAL A 127 -6.03 11.01 9.00
CA VAL A 127 -7.20 11.11 8.10
C VAL A 127 -8.13 12.24 8.54
N TRP A 128 -8.44 12.35 9.84
CA TRP A 128 -9.30 13.40 10.36
C TRP A 128 -8.63 14.78 10.28
N LYS A 129 -7.37 14.86 10.73
CA LYS A 129 -6.61 16.12 10.79
C LYS A 129 -6.37 16.76 9.42
N LYS A 130 -6.24 15.94 8.38
CA LYS A 130 -5.96 16.40 7.01
C LYS A 130 -7.22 16.51 6.14
N PHE A 131 -8.41 16.30 6.68
CA PHE A 131 -9.66 16.25 5.91
C PHE A 131 -9.86 17.48 5.02
N GLU A 132 -9.66 18.68 5.55
CA GLU A 132 -9.72 19.94 4.79
C GLU A 132 -8.80 19.95 3.55
N LYS A 133 -7.64 19.29 3.61
CA LYS A 133 -6.66 19.27 2.51
C LYS A 133 -7.08 18.34 1.37
N TYR A 134 -7.72 17.20 1.69
CA TYR A 134 -8.03 16.18 0.69
C TYR A 134 -9.52 16.11 0.31
N LYS A 135 -10.43 16.71 1.07
CA LYS A 135 -11.87 16.66 0.78
C LYS A 135 -12.21 17.14 -0.62
N LYS A 136 -11.41 18.04 -1.20
CA LYS A 136 -11.54 18.52 -2.58
C LYS A 136 -11.46 17.43 -3.67
N TYR A 137 -10.87 16.29 -3.36
CA TYR A 137 -10.77 15.13 -4.26
C TYR A 137 -11.94 14.15 -4.10
N ILE A 138 -12.84 14.36 -3.12
CA ILE A 138 -14.03 13.52 -2.90
C ILE A 138 -15.18 14.04 -3.75
N HIS A 139 -15.96 13.14 -4.34
CA HIS A 139 -17.15 13.49 -5.11
C HIS A 139 -18.09 14.43 -4.32
N PRO A 140 -18.63 15.51 -4.91
CA PRO A 140 -19.35 16.55 -4.17
C PRO A 140 -20.49 16.07 -3.29
N VAL A 141 -21.28 15.09 -3.76
CA VAL A 141 -22.40 14.52 -2.99
C VAL A 141 -21.88 13.85 -1.72
N ARG A 142 -20.92 12.93 -1.87
CA ARG A 142 -20.33 12.20 -0.73
C ARG A 142 -19.55 13.12 0.20
N ARG A 143 -18.93 14.18 -0.34
CA ARG A 143 -18.18 15.17 0.45
C ARG A 143 -19.06 15.86 1.49
N LYS A 144 -20.27 16.29 1.11
CA LYS A 144 -21.19 16.99 2.03
C LYS A 144 -21.54 16.12 3.24
N GLU A 145 -21.84 14.85 3.00
CA GLU A 145 -22.14 13.88 4.07
C GLU A 145 -20.95 13.71 5.02
N LEU A 146 -19.75 13.58 4.47
CA LEU A 146 -18.52 13.42 5.26
C LEU A 146 -18.12 14.70 6.00
N GLU A 147 -18.41 15.87 5.44
CA GLU A 147 -18.21 17.17 6.10
C GLU A 147 -19.08 17.30 7.34
N ILE A 148 -20.35 16.87 7.28
CA ILE A 148 -21.23 16.84 8.46
C ILE A 148 -20.62 15.95 9.54
N LEU A 149 -20.23 14.72 9.19
CA LEU A 149 -19.60 13.79 10.14
C LEU A 149 -18.31 14.36 10.75
N TRP A 150 -17.47 14.98 9.92
CA TRP A 150 -16.23 15.61 10.35
C TRP A 150 -16.48 16.77 11.31
N GLN A 151 -17.43 17.67 11.00
CA GLN A 151 -17.80 18.78 11.89
C GLN A 151 -18.36 18.27 13.22
N THR A 152 -19.22 17.25 13.20
CA THR A 152 -19.76 16.64 14.43
C THR A 152 -18.64 16.10 15.32
N GLN A 153 -17.70 15.34 14.75
CA GLN A 153 -16.57 14.80 15.52
C GLN A 153 -15.67 15.91 16.09
N LYS A 154 -15.46 16.99 15.32
CA LYS A 154 -14.71 18.17 15.75
C LYS A 154 -15.40 18.90 16.90
N ASN A 155 -16.72 19.09 16.81
CA ASN A 155 -17.52 19.75 17.85
C ASN A 155 -17.56 18.95 19.16
N LEU A 156 -17.48 17.62 19.07
CA LEU A 156 -17.37 16.73 20.23
C LEU A 156 -15.95 16.68 20.82
N GLY A 157 -14.97 17.36 20.23
CA GLY A 157 -13.57 17.35 20.70
C GLY A 157 -12.85 16.01 20.51
N LEU A 158 -13.36 15.15 19.62
CA LEU A 158 -12.80 13.81 19.40
C LEU A 158 -11.64 13.79 18.39
N ILE A 159 -11.52 14.85 17.58
CA ILE A 159 -10.52 14.99 16.50
C ILE A 159 -9.89 16.38 16.44
#